data_AF-A0A7D5JZJ6-F1
#
_entry.id   AF-A0A7D5JZJ6-F1
#
_cell.length_a   1.000
_cell.length_b   1.000
_cell.length_c   1.000
_cell.angle_alpha   90.00
_cell.angle_beta   90.00
_cell.angle_gamma   90.00
#
_symmetry.space_group_name_H-M   'P 1'
#
loop_
_entity.id
_entity.type
_entity.pdbx_description
1 polymer ?
#
loop_
_entity_poly.entity_id
_entity_poly.type
_entity_poly.pdbx_seq_one_letter_code
_entity_poly.pdbx_strand_id
1 'polypeptide(L)' 'MKVEEGDVILVKKLDRLGRDTADMIQLIKEFDAQGVAVRFIDDGISTDGDMGQMVVTILSAVAQAERAGGS' A
#
# COMPACT_ATOMS: atom_id res chain seq x y z
N MET A 1 16.13 3.37 -11.86
CA MET A 1 16.02 4.25 -10.69
C MET A 1 15.82 3.34 -9.49
N LYS A 2 16.62 3.46 -8.43
CA LYS A 2 16.42 2.72 -7.19
C LYS A 2 15.69 3.64 -6.20
N VAL A 3 14.85 3.05 -5.36
CA VAL A 3 14.24 3.73 -4.19
C VAL A 3 15.08 3.42 -2.96
N GLU A 4 15.22 4.40 -2.08
CA GLU A 4 16.01 4.33 -0.86
C GLU A 4 15.16 4.68 0.36
N GLU A 5 15.63 4.31 1.56
CA GLU A 5 14.95 4.63 2.82
C GLU A 5 14.68 6.15 2.93
N GLY A 6 13.45 6.51 3.28
CA GLY A 6 12.98 7.89 3.35
C GLY A 6 12.38 8.44 2.05
N ASP A 7 12.45 7.70 0.93
CA ASP A 7 11.79 8.09 -0.30
C ASP A 7 10.26 7.99 -0.20
N VAL A 8 9.57 8.76 -1.05
CA VAL A 8 8.12 8.72 -1.21
C VAL A 8 7.76 8.44 -2.67
N ILE A 9 7.06 7.34 -2.90
CA ILE A 9 6.51 6.96 -4.21
C ILE A 9 5.13 7.61 -4.36
N LEU A 10 4.97 8.40 -5.42
CA LEU A 10 3.68 8.99 -5.77
C LEU A 10 2.96 8.11 -6.77
N VAL A 11 1.75 7.68 -6.43
CA VAL A 11 0.88 6.89 -7.29
C VAL A 11 -0.42 7.66 -7.53
N LYS A 12 -0.92 7.63 -8.77
CA LYS A 12 -2.15 8.34 -9.14
C LYS A 12 -3.36 7.87 -8.32
N LYS A 13 -3.57 6.55 -8.25
CA LYS A 13 -4.69 5.87 -7.59
C LYS A 13 -4.25 4.51 -7.04
N LEU A 14 -4.96 3.99 -6.04
CA LEU A 14 -4.74 2.65 -5.48
C LEU A 14 -4.68 1.55 -6.54
N ASP A 15 -5.62 1.56 -7.49
CA ASP A 15 -5.74 0.57 -8.57
C ASP A 15 -4.57 0.58 -9.60
N ARG A 16 -3.61 1.49 -9.45
CA ARG A 16 -2.42 1.60 -10.32
C ARG A 16 -1.14 1.05 -9.72
N LEU A 17 -1.14 0.66 -8.45
CA LEU A 17 0.07 0.17 -7.81
C LEU A 17 0.33 -1.31 -8.08
N GLY A 18 -0.71 -2.15 -7.97
CA GLY A 18 -0.63 -3.59 -8.19
C GLY A 18 -1.62 -4.07 -9.25
N ARG A 19 -1.45 -5.32 -9.71
CA ARG A 19 -2.36 -5.95 -10.69
C ARG A 19 -3.69 -6.40 -10.08
N ASP A 20 -3.72 -6.59 -8.76
CA ASP A 20 -4.87 -6.98 -7.95
C ASP A 20 -4.67 -6.47 -6.50
N THR A 21 -5.68 -6.62 -5.64
CA THR A 21 -5.64 -6.15 -4.26
C THR A 21 -4.50 -6.80 -3.46
N ALA A 22 -4.22 -8.09 -3.68
CA ALA A 22 -3.21 -8.81 -2.93
C ALA A 22 -1.80 -8.36 -3.32
N ASP A 23 -1.55 -8.20 -4.62
CA ASP A 23 -0.32 -7.68 -5.21
C ASP A 23 -0.04 -6.25 -4.73
N MET A 24 -1.06 -5.39 -4.73
CA MET A 24 -0.96 -4.02 -4.22
C MET A 24 -0.52 -4.00 -2.74
N ILE A 25 -1.14 -4.81 -1.89
CA ILE A 25 -0.81 -4.86 -0.46
C ILE A 25 0.60 -5.41 -0.24
N GLN A 26 1.02 -6.39 -1.03
CA GLN A 26 2.37 -6.91 -0.96
C GLN A 26 3.39 -5.82 -1.29
N LEU A 27 3.19 -5.06 -2.38
CA LEU A 27 4.04 -3.95 -2.76
C LEU A 27 4.12 -2.88 -1.66
N ILE A 28 2.99 -2.50 -1.06
CA ILE A 28 2.96 -1.55 0.05
C ILE A 28 3.81 -2.05 1.23
N LYS A 29 3.70 -3.33 1.60
CA LYS A 29 4.50 -3.92 2.69
C LYS A 29 5.98 -3.97 2.36
N GLU A 30 6.32 -4.27 1.11
CA GLU A 30 7.71 -4.27 0.65
C GLU A 30 8.33 -2.88 0.70
N PHE A 31 7.59 -1.83 0.34
CA PHE A 31 8.04 -0.45 0.47
C PHE A 31 8.15 0.00 1.93
N ASP A 32 7.15 -0.32 2.76
CA ASP A 32 7.18 -0.03 4.20
C ASP A 32 8.39 -0.69 4.90
N ALA A 33 8.68 -1.95 4.58
CA ALA A 33 9.86 -2.66 5.09
C ALA A 33 11.20 -2.06 4.63
N GLN A 34 11.21 -1.29 3.54
CA GLN A 34 12.36 -0.54 3.05
C GLN A 34 12.41 0.91 3.60
N GLY A 35 11.45 1.29 4.44
CA GLY A 35 11.30 2.66 4.92
C GLY A 35 10.89 3.64 3.81
N VAL A 36 10.22 3.14 2.77
CA VAL A 36 9.70 3.91 1.64
C VAL A 36 8.19 4.09 1.79
N ALA A 37 7.72 5.33 1.73
CA ALA A 37 6.30 5.61 1.80
C ALA A 37 5.66 5.62 0.41
N VAL A 38 4.36 5.29 0.34
CA VAL A 38 3.55 5.40 -0.87
C VAL A 38 2.41 6.38 -0.61
N ARG A 39 2.24 7.33 -1.53
CA ARG A 39 1.15 8.32 -1.47
C ARG A 39 0.28 8.22 -2.71
N PHE A 40 -1.02 8.01 -2.49
CA PHE A 40 -2.04 7.94 -3.52
C PHE A 40 -2.68 9.32 -3.69
N ILE A 41 -2.45 9.96 -4.83
CA ILE A 41 -2.80 11.36 -5.07
C ILE A 41 -4.31 11.56 -5.08
N ASP A 42 -5.03 10.79 -5.88
CA ASP A 42 -6.48 10.98 -6.05
C ASP A 42 -7.27 10.46 -4.84
N ASP A 43 -6.74 9.45 -4.13
CA ASP A 43 -7.39 8.85 -2.95
C ASP A 43 -7.11 9.61 -1.64
N GLY A 44 -6.08 10.48 -1.62
CA GLY A 44 -5.67 11.20 -0.43
C GLY A 44 -5.06 10.31 0.66
N ILE A 45 -4.61 9.10 0.29
CA ILE A 45 -4.07 8.08 1.20
C ILE A 45 -2.55 8.13 1.20
N SER A 46 -1.94 7.96 2.37
CA SER A 46 -0.49 7.87 2.54
C SER A 46 -0.15 6.69 3.45
N THR A 47 0.96 6.01 3.17
CA THR A 47 1.54 5.00 4.07
C THR A 47 2.63 5.58 4.98
N ASP A 48 2.81 6.90 4.99
CA ASP A 48 3.77 7.60 5.85
C ASP A 48 3.23 7.80 7.28
N GLY A 49 4.12 7.71 8.27
CA GLY A 49 3.86 7.94 9.69
C GLY A 49 2.83 6.99 10.33
N ASP A 50 2.35 7.36 11.52
CA ASP A 50 1.43 6.54 12.32
C ASP A 50 0.10 6.23 11.60
N MET A 51 -0.38 7.17 10.78
CA MET A 51 -1.59 6.99 9.97
C MET A 51 -1.37 5.95 8.85
N GLY A 52 -0.14 5.85 8.33
CA GLY A 52 0.23 4.88 7.32
C GLY A 52 0.14 3.43 7.80
N GLN A 53 0.60 3.14 9.00
CA GLN A 53 0.48 1.81 9.61
C GLN A 53 -0.99 1.38 9.77
N MET A 54 -1.89 2.32 10.08
CA MET A 54 -3.32 2.06 10.13
C MET A 54 -3.87 1.71 8.73
N VAL A 55 -3.48 2.45 7.69
CA VAL A 55 -3.86 2.17 6.30
C VAL A 55 -3.41 0.78 5.86
N VAL A 56 -2.14 0.42 6.12
CA VAL A 56 -1.58 -0.92 5.79
C VAL A 56 -2.37 -2.03 6.48
N THR A 57 -2.76 -1.81 7.74
CA THR A 57 -3.57 -2.75 8.53
C THR A 57 -4.96 -2.93 7.93
N ILE A 58 -5.66 -1.84 7.62
CA ILE A 58 -7.02 -1.88 7.02
C ILE A 58 -6.98 -2.60 5.68
N LEU A 59 -6.05 -2.23 4.79
CA LEU A 59 -5.92 -2.87 3.48
C LEU A 59 -5.62 -4.37 3.62
N SER A 60 -4.74 -4.75 4.54
CA SER A 60 -4.46 -6.16 4.85
C SER A 60 -5.69 -6.93 5.31
N ALA A 61 -6.54 -6.32 6.16
CA ALA A 61 -7.78 -6.93 6.62
C ALA A 61 -8.79 -7.12 5.48
N VAL A 62 -8.93 -6.13 4.60
CA VAL A 62 -9.80 -6.22 3.41
C VAL A 62 -9.38 -7.37 2.51
N ALA A 63 -8.08 -7.50 2.18
CA ALA A 63 -7.63 -8.60 1.32
C ALA A 63 -7.67 -9.99 1.98
N GLN A 64 -7.71 -10.07 3.31
CA GLN A 64 -8.02 -11.33 3.99
C GLN A 64 -9.50 -11.67 3.88
N ALA A 65 -10.38 -10.68 4.05
CA ALA A 65 -11.82 -10.86 3.91
C ALA A 65 -12.23 -11.26 2.48
N GLU A 66 -11.65 -10.63 1.46
CA GLU A 66 -11.89 -10.99 0.04
C GLU A 66 -11.45 -12.42 -0.26
N ARG A 67 -10.35 -12.89 0.33
CA ARG A 67 -9.90 -14.28 0.21
C ARG A 67 -10.81 -15.28 0.92
N ALA A 68 -11.35 -14.91 2.08
CA ALA A 68 -12.25 -15.76 2.86
C ALA A 68 -13.67 -15.85 2.25
N GLY A 69 -14.11 -14.81 1.52
CA GLY A 69 -15.40 -14.76 0.84
C GLY A 69 -15.46 -15.51 -0.49
N GLY A 70 -14.33 -16.02 -0.99
CA GLY A 70 -14.28 -16.89 -2.17
C GLY A 70 -14.61 -18.33 -1.82
N SER A 71 -15.90 -18.66 -1.75
CA SER A 71 -16.41 -20.04 -1.80
C SER A 71 -17.32 -20.25 -2.99
#